data_AF-A0A955KR21-F1
#
_entry.id   AF-A0A955KR21-F1
#
_cell.length_a   1.000
_cell.length_b   1.000
_cell.length_c   1.000
_cell.angle_alpha   90.00
_cell.angle_beta   90.00
_cell.angle_gamma   90.00
#
_symmetry.space_group_name_H-M   'P 1'
#
loop_
_entity.id
_entity.type
_entity.pdbx_description
1 polymer ?
#
loop_
_entity_poly.entity_id
_entity_poly.type
_entity_poly.pdbx_seq_one_letter_code
_entity_poly.pdbx_strand_id
1 'polypeptide(L)'
;ELLLQTDVLSGFNALEQTKRFLQKAELLPPDMATSSGSVVYKKSLAGELVDAVSVSDADFVAVDINRTPIDDTYSLFTPEGEVGVVHAVLTSGTSSQNGVLELSRRYHPVDYTQSHTYPLKTTDQAYQELRSGSGYIAQYTGSANAVTIRSVELGYYDDFEYQAYLQPIYVFRGDNNFLGYVPAATLSLQQ
;
A
#
# COMPACT_ATOMS: atom_id res chain seq x y z
N GLU A 1 -21.15 29.24 8.50
CA GLU A 1 -21.77 27.95 8.86
C GLU A 1 -22.25 27.21 7.63
N LEU A 2 -21.35 26.66 6.81
CA LEU A 2 -21.73 25.92 5.58
C LEU A 2 -20.87 24.65 5.41
N LEU A 3 -20.56 23.99 6.53
CA LEU A 3 -19.70 22.79 6.60
C LEU A 3 -20.26 21.72 7.55
N LEU A 4 -21.58 21.66 7.78
CA LEU A 4 -22.16 20.80 8.82
C LEU A 4 -23.03 19.65 8.30
N GLN A 5 -22.94 19.32 7.01
CA GLN A 5 -23.49 18.08 6.48
C GLN A 5 -22.53 17.48 5.46
N THR A 6 -21.50 16.82 5.98
CA THR A 6 -20.53 16.07 5.20
C THR A 6 -21.03 14.63 5.10
N ASP A 7 -21.86 14.34 4.09
CA ASP A 7 -22.17 12.93 3.77
C ASP A 7 -20.92 12.30 3.16
N VAL A 8 -20.04 11.73 3.99
CA VAL A 8 -18.78 11.11 3.55
C VAL A 8 -19.06 10.01 2.53
N LEU A 9 -18.32 10.01 1.42
CA LEU A 9 -18.40 8.96 0.41
C LEU A 9 -18.19 7.59 1.08
N SER A 10 -19.01 6.60 0.71
CA SER A 10 -18.73 5.23 1.11
C SER A 10 -17.39 4.80 0.50
N GLY A 11 -16.64 3.94 1.21
CA GLY A 11 -15.34 3.49 0.71
C GLY A 11 -15.38 2.85 -0.67
N PHE A 12 -16.43 2.09 -0.99
CA PHE A 12 -16.64 1.54 -2.32
C PHE A 12 -16.79 2.64 -3.38
N ASN A 13 -17.62 3.66 -3.11
CA ASN A 13 -17.81 4.76 -4.05
C ASN A 13 -16.53 5.58 -4.23
N ALA A 14 -15.76 5.80 -3.16
CA ALA A 14 -14.49 6.52 -3.22
C ALA A 14 -13.45 5.77 -4.07
N LEU A 15 -13.33 4.45 -3.91
CA LEU A 15 -12.47 3.62 -4.73
C LEU A 15 -12.87 3.67 -6.22
N GLU A 16 -14.15 3.46 -6.50
CA GLU A 16 -14.67 3.49 -7.88
C GLU A 16 -14.50 4.87 -8.52
N GLN A 17 -14.71 5.95 -7.76
CA GLN A 17 -14.48 7.30 -8.24
C GLN A 17 -12.99 7.53 -8.55
N THR A 18 -12.08 7.04 -7.71
CA THR A 18 -10.63 7.11 -7.94
C THR A 18 -10.23 6.36 -9.22
N LYS A 19 -10.70 5.13 -9.38
CA LYS A 19 -10.47 4.33 -10.60
C LYS A 19 -11.01 5.02 -11.85
N ARG A 20 -12.24 5.55 -11.80
CA ARG A 20 -12.84 6.31 -12.91
C ARG A 20 -12.04 7.56 -13.25
N PHE A 21 -11.51 8.27 -12.25
CA PHE A 21 -10.65 9.43 -12.46
C PHE A 21 -9.38 9.04 -13.22
N LEU A 22 -8.68 8.00 -12.76
CA LEU A 22 -7.49 7.47 -13.42
C LEU A 22 -7.80 6.95 -14.83
N GLN A 23 -8.93 6.25 -15.02
CA GLN A 23 -9.33 5.71 -16.32
C GLN A 23 -9.62 6.81 -17.34
N LYS A 24 -10.32 7.88 -16.94
CA LYS A 24 -10.58 9.04 -17.81
C LYS A 24 -9.29 9.77 -18.22
N ALA A 25 -8.28 9.75 -17.37
CA ALA A 25 -6.96 10.30 -17.66
C ALA A 25 -6.06 9.33 -18.44
N GLU A 26 -6.54 8.11 -18.76
CA GLU A 26 -5.74 7.04 -19.38
C GLU A 26 -4.53 6.61 -18.52
N LEU A 27 -4.63 6.79 -17.20
CA LEU A 27 -3.58 6.51 -16.21
C LEU A 27 -3.85 5.27 -15.35
N LEU A 28 -4.97 4.56 -15.57
CA LEU A 28 -5.32 3.32 -14.86
C LEU A 28 -4.77 2.10 -15.63
N PRO A 29 -3.68 1.47 -15.16
CA PRO A 29 -3.11 0.31 -15.82
C PRO A 29 -3.95 -0.94 -15.53
N PRO A 30 -3.86 -1.97 -16.41
CA PRO A 30 -4.67 -3.18 -16.30
C PRO A 30 -4.38 -3.99 -15.03
N ASP A 31 -3.13 -3.96 -14.55
CA ASP A 31 -2.69 -4.63 -13.31
C ASP A 31 -3.18 -3.94 -12.03
N MET A 32 -3.91 -2.83 -12.14
CA MET A 32 -4.56 -2.15 -11.00
C MET A 32 -6.07 -2.00 -11.17
N ALA A 33 -6.60 -2.17 -12.39
CA ALA A 33 -8.00 -1.94 -12.70
C ALA A 33 -8.95 -2.82 -11.86
N THR A 34 -8.57 -4.07 -11.64
CA THR A 34 -9.34 -5.05 -10.85
C THR A 34 -8.92 -5.12 -9.39
N SER A 35 -7.92 -4.34 -8.96
CA SER A 35 -7.45 -4.30 -7.57
C SER A 35 -8.58 -3.87 -6.62
N SER A 36 -8.75 -4.56 -5.50
CA SER A 36 -9.74 -4.18 -4.49
C SER A 36 -9.37 -2.92 -3.71
N GLY A 37 -8.10 -2.50 -3.76
CA GLY A 37 -7.58 -1.36 -3.01
C GLY A 37 -7.78 -1.47 -1.49
N SER A 38 -7.38 -0.43 -0.78
CA SER A 38 -7.68 -0.22 0.64
C SER A 38 -8.27 1.17 0.84
N VAL A 39 -9.11 1.29 1.87
CA VAL A 39 -9.80 2.53 2.19
C VAL A 39 -9.66 2.82 3.67
N VAL A 40 -9.23 4.05 3.99
CA VAL A 40 -9.12 4.55 5.35
C VAL A 40 -9.89 5.85 5.46
N TYR A 41 -10.78 5.94 6.45
CA TYR A 41 -11.49 7.18 6.73
C TYR A 41 -10.58 8.14 7.50
N LYS A 42 -10.54 9.39 7.07
CA LYS A 42 -9.67 10.42 7.66
C LYS A 42 -10.50 11.61 8.13
N LYS A 43 -9.99 12.33 9.13
CA LYS A 43 -10.54 13.61 9.59
C LYS A 43 -9.44 14.64 9.73
N SER A 44 -9.82 15.92 9.67
CA SER A 44 -8.86 16.99 9.90
C SER A 44 -8.72 17.27 11.40
N LEU A 45 -7.51 17.11 11.93
CA LEU A 45 -7.18 17.48 13.30
C LEU A 45 -5.95 18.39 13.29
N ALA A 46 -6.12 19.63 13.76
CA ALA A 46 -5.06 20.65 13.80
C ALA A 46 -4.35 20.91 12.46
N GLY A 47 -5.05 20.68 11.33
CA GLY A 47 -4.50 20.87 9.98
C GLY A 47 -3.84 19.64 9.39
N GLU A 48 -3.78 18.52 10.11
CA GLU A 48 -3.29 17.23 9.63
C GLU A 48 -4.45 16.25 9.40
N LEU A 49 -4.27 15.30 8.47
CA LEU A 49 -5.21 14.22 8.24
C LEU A 49 -4.87 13.03 9.15
N VAL A 50 -5.76 12.72 10.08
CA VAL A 50 -5.62 11.58 11.00
C VAL A 50 -6.71 10.55 10.76
N ASP A 51 -6.48 9.30 11.16
CA ASP A 51 -7.49 8.24 11.06
C ASP A 51 -8.74 8.59 11.85
N ALA A 52 -9.89 8.47 11.19
CA ALA A 52 -11.20 8.60 11.82
C ALA A 52 -11.62 7.25 12.42
N VAL A 53 -12.23 7.30 13.61
CA VAL A 53 -12.68 6.07 14.30
C VAL A 53 -13.96 5.49 13.71
N SER A 54 -14.68 6.29 12.92
CA SER A 54 -15.93 5.88 12.26
C SER A 54 -16.20 6.74 11.03
N VAL A 55 -17.07 6.26 10.15
CA VAL A 55 -17.53 7.00 8.97
C VAL A 55 -18.18 8.33 9.35
N SER A 56 -18.91 8.38 10.47
CA SER A 56 -19.60 9.59 10.95
C SER A 56 -18.66 10.65 11.55
N ASP A 57 -17.43 10.26 11.92
CA ASP A 57 -16.37 11.14 12.41
C ASP A 57 -15.39 11.54 11.30
N ALA A 58 -15.60 11.03 10.08
CA ALA A 58 -14.72 11.28 8.96
C ALA A 58 -15.12 12.55 8.22
N ASP A 59 -14.13 13.24 7.67
CA ASP A 59 -14.32 14.36 6.75
C ASP A 59 -13.87 13.96 5.32
N PHE A 60 -12.99 12.96 5.24
CA PHE A 60 -12.32 12.52 4.03
C PHE A 60 -12.22 11.00 3.95
N VAL A 61 -11.96 10.51 2.75
CA VAL A 61 -11.68 9.10 2.47
C VAL A 61 -10.34 9.02 1.75
N ALA A 62 -9.37 8.38 2.38
CA ALA A 62 -8.13 7.98 1.73
C ALA A 62 -8.33 6.63 1.03
N VAL A 63 -7.87 6.55 -0.22
CA VAL A 63 -7.94 5.37 -1.07
C VAL A 63 -6.53 5.05 -1.53
N ASP A 64 -6.11 3.82 -1.27
CA ASP A 64 -4.83 3.29 -1.70
C ASP A 64 -5.08 2.15 -2.68
N ILE A 65 -4.40 2.17 -3.83
CA ILE A 65 -4.51 1.15 -4.86
C ILE A 65 -3.10 0.63 -5.13
N ASN A 66 -2.92 -0.66 -4.86
CA ASN A 66 -1.77 -1.45 -5.27
C ASN A 66 -2.13 -2.32 -6.47
N ARG A 67 -1.10 -2.89 -7.09
CA ARG A 67 -1.27 -3.90 -8.15
C ARG A 67 -1.99 -5.13 -7.62
N THR A 68 -2.66 -5.82 -8.53
CA THR A 68 -3.21 -7.15 -8.26
C THR A 68 -2.11 -8.13 -7.93
N PRO A 69 -2.37 -9.13 -7.07
CA PRO A 69 -1.39 -10.16 -6.75
C PRO A 69 -0.83 -10.86 -7.99
N ILE A 70 0.47 -11.15 -7.98
CA ILE A 70 1.11 -11.98 -9.01
C ILE A 70 0.67 -13.43 -8.80
N ASP A 71 0.31 -14.11 -9.89
CA ASP A 71 -0.23 -15.48 -9.89
C ASP A 71 -1.41 -15.66 -8.94
N ASP A 72 -2.22 -14.60 -8.74
CA ASP A 72 -3.33 -14.53 -7.78
C ASP A 72 -2.95 -14.91 -6.32
N THR A 73 -1.65 -14.94 -6.02
CA THR A 73 -1.11 -15.51 -4.77
C THR A 73 -0.22 -14.51 -4.04
N TYR A 74 0.69 -13.83 -4.75
CA TYR A 74 1.72 -13.01 -4.14
C TYR A 74 1.36 -11.53 -4.19
N SER A 75 1.05 -10.96 -3.03
CA SER A 75 0.73 -9.54 -2.90
C SER A 75 1.98 -8.66 -3.11
N LEU A 76 1.74 -7.43 -3.54
CA LEU A 76 2.78 -6.42 -3.74
C LEU A 76 2.76 -5.41 -2.59
N PHE A 77 3.94 -5.01 -2.16
CA PHE A 77 4.17 -4.18 -0.98
C PHE A 77 5.06 -2.99 -1.32
N THR A 78 4.69 -1.82 -0.82
CA THR A 78 5.40 -0.56 -1.10
C THR A 78 6.37 -0.21 0.04
N PRO A 79 7.31 0.73 -0.18
CA PRO A 79 8.20 1.22 0.88
C PRO A 79 7.47 1.84 2.09
N GLU A 80 6.23 2.29 1.90
CA GLU A 80 5.41 2.99 2.91
C GLU A 80 4.28 2.11 3.49
N GLY A 81 4.36 0.79 3.31
CA GLY A 81 3.46 -0.17 3.97
C GLY A 81 2.03 -0.12 3.45
N GLU A 82 1.14 0.57 4.18
CA GLU A 82 -0.28 0.70 3.84
C GLU A 82 -0.53 1.70 2.70
N VAL A 83 0.44 2.57 2.41
CA VAL A 83 0.29 3.55 1.31
C VAL A 83 0.53 2.87 -0.03
N GLY A 84 -0.43 3.00 -0.93
CA GLY A 84 -0.40 2.35 -2.22
C GLY A 84 0.45 3.06 -3.26
N VAL A 85 0.68 2.36 -4.38
CA VAL A 85 1.27 2.92 -5.61
C VAL A 85 0.46 4.11 -6.11
N VAL A 86 -0.87 4.02 -6.01
CA VAL A 86 -1.76 5.17 -6.14
C VAL A 86 -2.37 5.47 -4.78
N HIS A 87 -2.22 6.71 -4.33
CA HIS A 87 -2.85 7.24 -3.12
C HIS A 87 -3.77 8.39 -3.52
N ALA A 88 -4.99 8.42 -3.03
CA ALA A 88 -5.94 9.50 -3.27
C ALA A 88 -6.69 9.87 -1.99
N VAL A 89 -6.89 11.17 -1.77
CA VAL A 89 -7.76 11.67 -0.70
C VAL A 89 -8.96 12.35 -1.32
N LEU A 90 -10.15 11.89 -0.93
CA LEU A 90 -11.42 12.36 -1.45
C LEU A 90 -12.24 13.04 -0.35
N THR A 91 -13.03 14.03 -0.75
CA THR A 91 -14.02 14.71 0.07
C THR A 91 -15.40 14.67 -0.59
N SER A 92 -16.44 14.76 0.24
CA SER A 92 -17.82 14.88 -0.22
C SER A 92 -18.17 16.33 -0.51
N GLY A 93 -17.78 16.81 -1.69
CA GLY A 93 -18.24 18.08 -2.26
C GLY A 93 -19.43 17.87 -3.18
N THR A 94 -20.45 18.72 -3.09
CA THR A 94 -21.77 18.65 -3.76
C THR A 94 -21.76 18.69 -5.30
N SER A 95 -20.61 18.60 -5.96
CA SER A 95 -20.50 18.40 -7.39
C SER A 95 -19.67 17.16 -7.64
N SER A 96 -20.32 16.14 -8.20
CA SER A 96 -19.83 14.79 -8.52
C SER A 96 -18.59 14.70 -9.43
N GLN A 97 -17.89 15.82 -9.67
CA GLN A 97 -16.71 15.92 -10.51
C GLN A 97 -15.47 16.47 -9.81
N ASN A 98 -15.57 17.11 -8.61
CA ASN A 98 -14.44 17.82 -7.98
C ASN A 98 -14.11 17.35 -6.54
N GLY A 99 -14.36 16.08 -6.23
CA GLY A 99 -14.15 15.53 -4.88
C GLY A 99 -12.74 15.02 -4.57
N VAL A 100 -11.77 15.09 -5.49
CA VAL A 100 -10.39 14.63 -5.24
C VAL A 100 -9.56 15.80 -4.72
N LEU A 101 -9.14 15.74 -3.45
CA LEU A 101 -8.29 16.74 -2.82
C LEU A 101 -6.81 16.49 -3.15
N GLU A 102 -6.42 15.22 -3.14
CA GLU A 102 -5.05 14.77 -3.41
C GLU A 102 -5.08 13.52 -4.27
N LEU A 103 -4.14 13.42 -5.20
CA LEU A 103 -3.85 12.21 -5.95
C LEU A 103 -2.34 12.11 -6.20
N SER A 104 -1.72 11.07 -5.67
CA SER A 104 -0.34 10.69 -5.93
C SER A 104 -0.30 9.36 -6.67
N ARG A 105 0.55 9.27 -7.70
CA ARG A 105 0.74 8.06 -8.50
C ARG A 105 2.23 7.82 -8.69
N ARG A 106 2.73 6.74 -8.09
CA ARG A 106 4.13 6.30 -8.07
C ARG A 106 4.30 4.98 -8.81
N TYR A 107 3.72 4.91 -10.00
CA TYR A 107 3.61 3.68 -10.80
C TYR A 107 4.70 3.59 -11.86
N HIS A 108 5.34 2.41 -11.94
CA HIS A 108 6.25 2.02 -13.02
C HIS A 108 5.71 0.79 -13.77
N PRO A 109 5.72 0.77 -15.12
CA PRO A 109 5.30 -0.41 -15.87
C PRO A 109 6.13 -1.65 -15.52
N VAL A 110 5.48 -2.81 -15.42
CA VAL A 110 6.14 -4.11 -15.19
C VAL A 110 5.86 -5.02 -16.38
N ASP A 111 6.90 -5.68 -16.88
CA ASP A 111 6.77 -6.71 -17.90
C ASP A 111 6.62 -8.09 -17.24
N TYR A 112 5.37 -8.54 -17.12
CA TYR A 112 5.04 -9.84 -16.55
C TYR A 112 5.37 -11.02 -17.49
N THR A 113 5.83 -10.77 -18.72
CA THR A 113 6.26 -11.83 -19.65
C THR A 113 7.68 -12.31 -19.39
N GLN A 114 8.46 -11.54 -18.63
CA GLN A 114 9.82 -11.89 -18.23
C GLN A 114 9.88 -12.29 -16.76
N SER A 115 10.13 -13.56 -16.49
CA SER A 115 10.30 -14.08 -15.13
C SER A 115 11.64 -14.81 -15.00
N HIS A 116 12.19 -14.76 -13.78
CA HIS A 116 13.44 -15.42 -13.42
C HIS A 116 13.25 -16.20 -12.13
N THR A 117 13.89 -17.36 -12.04
CA THR A 117 13.84 -18.21 -10.85
C THR A 117 15.01 -17.89 -9.94
N TYR A 118 14.74 -17.63 -8.67
CA TYR A 118 15.75 -17.35 -7.66
C TYR A 118 15.71 -18.38 -6.53
N PRO A 119 16.88 -18.76 -5.98
CA PRO A 119 16.92 -19.53 -4.75
C PRO A 119 16.42 -18.66 -3.59
N LEU A 120 15.34 -19.08 -2.95
CA LEU A 120 14.78 -18.40 -1.79
C LEU A 120 15.54 -18.77 -0.52
N LYS A 121 15.78 -17.79 0.35
CA LYS A 121 16.21 -18.02 1.72
C LYS A 121 15.12 -18.78 2.47
N THR A 122 15.47 -19.46 3.56
CA THR A 122 14.44 -20.00 4.46
C THR A 122 13.80 -18.89 5.28
N THR A 123 12.57 -19.11 5.74
CA THR A 123 11.88 -18.19 6.65
C THR A 123 12.70 -17.93 7.92
N ASP A 124 13.39 -18.94 8.46
CA ASP A 124 14.26 -18.79 9.62
C ASP A 124 15.45 -17.85 9.34
N GLN A 125 16.09 -17.97 8.18
CA GLN A 125 17.18 -17.08 7.77
C GLN A 125 16.69 -15.64 7.66
N ALA A 126 15.55 -15.42 6.98
CA ALA A 126 14.95 -14.11 6.86
C ALA A 126 14.55 -13.51 8.22
N TYR A 127 14.04 -14.34 9.13
CA TYR A 127 13.71 -13.91 10.49
C TYR A 127 14.96 -13.48 11.29
N GLN A 128 16.08 -14.22 11.16
CA GLN A 128 17.34 -13.82 11.80
C GLN A 128 17.89 -12.52 11.20
N GLU A 129 17.79 -12.31 9.89
CA GLU A 129 18.18 -11.06 9.22
C GLU A 129 17.35 -9.87 9.70
N LEU A 130 16.03 -10.05 9.85
CA LEU A 130 15.17 -9.01 10.42
C LEU A 130 15.59 -8.68 11.86
N ARG A 131 15.83 -9.70 12.68
CA ARG A 131 16.23 -9.53 14.08
C ARG A 131 17.62 -8.89 14.24
N SER A 132 18.54 -9.12 13.31
CA SER A 132 19.88 -8.54 13.33
C SER A 132 19.94 -7.10 12.81
N GLY A 133 18.82 -6.55 12.33
CA GLY A 133 18.73 -5.19 11.80
C GLY A 133 19.05 -5.06 10.32
N SER A 134 19.18 -6.18 9.59
CA SER A 134 19.39 -6.21 8.14
C SER A 134 18.09 -6.17 7.33
N GLY A 135 16.94 -6.12 8.00
CA GLY A 135 15.63 -5.91 7.37
C GLY A 135 15.23 -4.44 7.30
N TYR A 136 14.17 -4.15 6.55
CA TYR A 136 13.55 -2.84 6.44
C TYR A 136 12.25 -2.80 7.25
N ILE A 137 12.03 -1.76 8.06
CA ILE A 137 10.78 -1.57 8.80
C ILE A 137 9.95 -0.53 8.04
N ALA A 138 8.89 -0.97 7.38
CA ALA A 138 8.00 -0.10 6.62
C ALA A 138 6.98 0.62 7.53
N GLN A 139 6.55 -0.04 8.60
CA GLN A 139 5.55 0.50 9.50
C GLN A 139 5.75 -0.02 10.92
N TYR A 140 5.59 0.87 11.90
CA TYR A 140 5.49 0.54 13.32
C TYR A 140 4.86 1.72 14.06
N THR A 141 3.73 1.51 14.73
CA THR A 141 3.03 2.56 15.49
C THR A 141 3.22 2.44 17.00
N GLY A 142 4.00 1.45 17.45
CA GLY A 142 4.33 1.27 18.86
C GLY A 142 5.48 2.16 19.33
N SER A 143 5.72 2.13 20.64
CA SER A 143 6.82 2.86 21.30
C SER A 143 7.81 1.92 21.99
N ALA A 144 7.61 0.61 21.88
CA ALA A 144 8.45 -0.39 22.53
C ALA A 144 9.67 -0.73 21.66
N ASN A 145 10.78 -1.07 22.31
CA ASN A 145 11.98 -1.58 21.63
C ASN A 145 11.88 -3.07 21.28
N ALA A 146 10.71 -3.67 21.45
CA ALA A 146 10.44 -5.07 21.18
C ALA A 146 9.09 -5.20 20.47
N VAL A 147 9.05 -6.06 19.47
CA VAL A 147 7.86 -6.31 18.65
C VAL A 147 7.62 -7.82 18.57
N THR A 148 6.36 -8.22 18.72
CA THR A 148 5.93 -9.61 18.50
C THR A 148 5.52 -9.79 17.04
N ILE A 149 6.21 -10.69 16.33
CA ILE A 149 5.84 -11.09 14.97
C ILE A 149 4.78 -12.19 15.05
N ARG A 150 3.72 -12.06 14.26
CA ARG A 150 2.53 -12.94 14.24
C ARG A 150 2.44 -13.78 12.99
N SER A 151 2.89 -13.26 11.85
CA SER A 151 2.88 -13.97 10.59
C SER A 151 4.03 -13.54 9.70
N VAL A 152 4.31 -14.40 8.73
CA VAL A 152 5.28 -14.17 7.66
C VAL A 152 4.67 -14.68 6.36
N GLU A 153 4.76 -13.88 5.31
CA GLU A 153 4.28 -14.21 3.96
C GLU A 153 5.35 -13.86 2.92
N LEU A 154 5.27 -14.50 1.75
CA LEU A 154 6.08 -14.14 0.60
C LEU A 154 5.28 -13.16 -0.27
N GLY A 155 5.92 -12.10 -0.73
CA GLY A 155 5.34 -11.13 -1.64
C GLY A 155 6.41 -10.51 -2.54
N TYR A 156 6.03 -9.45 -3.23
CA TYR A 156 6.96 -8.67 -4.04
C TYR A 156 7.03 -7.23 -3.56
N TYR A 157 8.22 -6.66 -3.64
CA TYR A 157 8.46 -5.26 -3.35
C TYR A 157 8.22 -4.42 -4.59
N ASP A 158 7.34 -3.42 -4.48
CA ASP A 158 7.00 -2.46 -5.51
C ASP A 158 7.46 -1.07 -5.06
N ASP A 159 8.69 -0.74 -5.41
CA ASP A 159 9.31 0.54 -5.04
C ASP A 159 8.63 1.70 -5.79
N PHE A 160 8.60 2.86 -5.14
CA PHE A 160 8.17 4.11 -5.78
C PHE A 160 9.24 4.65 -6.72
N GLU A 161 10.50 4.30 -6.49
CA GLU A 161 11.58 4.54 -7.42
C GLU A 161 11.65 3.45 -8.50
N TYR A 162 12.23 3.79 -9.65
CA TYR A 162 12.34 2.84 -10.75
C TYR A 162 13.23 1.66 -10.34
N GLN A 163 12.71 0.45 -10.47
CA GLN A 163 13.45 -0.81 -10.33
C GLN A 163 13.37 -1.63 -11.62
N ALA A 164 14.50 -2.23 -12.00
CA ALA A 164 14.57 -3.02 -13.23
C ALA A 164 13.81 -4.36 -13.14
N TYR A 165 13.52 -4.82 -11.93
CA TYR A 165 12.83 -6.08 -11.65
C TYR A 165 12.08 -5.98 -10.33
N LEU A 166 10.93 -6.67 -10.23
CA LEU A 166 10.22 -6.85 -8.97
C LEU A 166 10.98 -7.84 -8.09
N GLN A 167 11.27 -7.43 -6.86
CA GLN A 167 12.08 -8.23 -5.93
C GLN A 167 11.18 -9.03 -5.00
N PRO A 168 11.36 -10.36 -4.87
CA PRO A 168 10.63 -11.13 -3.89
C PRO A 168 11.12 -10.81 -2.48
N ILE A 169 10.19 -10.63 -1.55
CA ILE A 169 10.46 -10.29 -0.14
C ILE A 169 9.65 -11.17 0.80
N TYR A 170 10.21 -11.43 1.97
CA TYR A 170 9.47 -11.88 3.14
C TYR A 170 8.88 -10.68 3.85
N VAL A 171 7.58 -10.74 4.09
CA VAL A 171 6.81 -9.72 4.80
C VAL A 171 6.42 -10.25 6.16
N PHE A 172 6.94 -9.61 7.20
CA PHE A 172 6.67 -9.93 8.59
C PHE A 172 5.63 -8.96 9.15
N ARG A 173 4.54 -9.51 9.67
CA ARG A 173 3.49 -8.72 10.34
C ARG A 173 3.50 -9.01 11.82
N GLY A 174 3.30 -7.97 12.62
CA GLY A 174 3.33 -8.06 14.07
C GLY A 174 2.36 -7.11 14.76
N ASP A 175 2.41 -7.12 16.09
CA ASP A 175 1.61 -6.23 16.93
C ASP A 175 1.99 -4.75 16.70
N ASN A 176 1.05 -3.83 16.97
CA ASN A 176 1.22 -2.37 16.77
C ASN A 176 1.56 -1.99 15.31
N ASN A 177 0.81 -2.58 14.38
CA ASN A 177 0.95 -2.38 12.93
C ASN A 177 2.38 -2.56 12.43
N PHE A 178 3.13 -3.48 13.05
CA PHE A 178 4.48 -3.75 12.60
C PHE A 178 4.45 -4.41 11.23
N LEU A 179 5.21 -3.84 10.30
CA LEU A 179 5.43 -4.36 8.98
C LEU A 179 6.92 -4.27 8.64
N GLY A 180 7.56 -5.43 8.52
CA GLY A 180 8.98 -5.54 8.21
C GLY A 180 9.21 -6.35 6.93
N TYR A 181 10.20 -5.95 6.14
CA TYR A 181 10.57 -6.60 4.89
C TYR A 181 12.00 -7.13 4.95
N VAL A 182 12.20 -8.30 4.36
CA VAL A 182 13.53 -8.86 4.11
C VAL A 182 13.57 -9.42 2.70
N PRO A 183 14.62 -9.13 1.89
CA PRO A 183 14.78 -9.76 0.58
C PRO A 183 14.70 -11.29 0.68
N ALA A 184 13.84 -11.93 -0.11
CA ALA A 184 13.67 -13.37 -0.10
C ALA A 184 14.70 -14.08 -0.98
N ALA A 185 15.17 -13.40 -2.04
CA ALA A 185 16.22 -13.93 -2.89
C ALA A 185 17.54 -14.03 -2.11
N THR A 186 18.19 -15.18 -2.21
CA THR A 186 19.57 -15.34 -1.76
C THR A 186 20.47 -14.54 -2.71
N LEU A 187 21.43 -13.78 -2.19
CA LEU A 187 22.52 -13.23 -3.01
C LEU A 187 23.39 -14.38 -3.50
N SER A 188 22.93 -15.14 -4.50
CA SER A 188 23.84 -15.91 -5.32
C SER A 188 24.60 -14.87 -6.16
N LEU A 189 25.85 -14.60 -5.78
CA LEU A 189 26.81 -13.96 -6.68
C LEU A 189 26.78 -14.75 -7.99
N GLN A 190 26.06 -14.25 -8.99
CA GLN A 190 26.28 -14.69 -10.36
C GLN A 190 27.69 -14.20 -10.71
N GLN A 191 28.64 -15.13 -10.63
CA GLN A 191 29.94 -15.02 -11.30
C GLN A 191 29.75 -15.34 -12.79
#